data_AF-A0A257SLN0-F1
#
_entry.id   AF-A0A257SLN0-F1
#
_cell.length_a   1.000
_cell.length_b   1.000
_cell.length_c   1.000
_cell.angle_alpha   90.00
_cell.angle_beta   90.00
_cell.angle_gamma   90.00
#
_symmetry.space_group_name_H-M   'P 1'
#
loop_
_entity.id
_entity.type
_entity.pdbx_description
1 polymer ?
#
loop_
_entity_poly.entity_id
_entity_poly.type
_entity_poly.pdbx_seq_one_letter_code
_entity_poly.pdbx_strand_id
1 'polypeptide(L)'
;MSEAARIVDRPVAAAILRATLELGYTPLQARIIAGRLSEADLAKLPELLNLQLSGLTPPDLLPDIDIASECIVSAIKQGLPILLISDFDADGASAHAVLKFA
;
A
#
# COMPACT_ATOMS: atom_id res chain seq x y z
N MET A 1 27.51 13.54 15.50
CA MET A 1 27.99 12.15 15.41
C MET A 1 26.78 11.27 15.24
N SER A 2 26.66 10.54 14.12
CA SER A 2 25.59 9.55 13.97
C SER A 2 25.76 8.49 15.04
N GLU A 3 24.68 8.11 15.71
CA GLU A 3 24.64 6.96 16.60
C GLU A 3 25.15 5.72 15.83
N ALA A 4 25.94 4.87 16.49
CA ALA A 4 26.45 3.67 15.87
C ALA A 4 25.29 2.72 15.54
N ALA A 5 25.27 2.18 14.32
CA ALA A 5 24.23 1.25 13.91
C ALA A 5 24.21 0.03 14.86
N ARG A 6 23.03 -0.28 15.40
CA ARG A 6 22.81 -1.42 16.30
C ARG A 6 22.17 -2.56 15.55
N ILE A 7 22.81 -3.73 15.56
CA ILE A 7 22.22 -4.97 15.07
C ILE A 7 21.26 -5.48 16.16
N VAL A 8 20.01 -5.74 15.77
CA VAL A 8 18.97 -6.26 16.66
C VAL A 8 18.29 -7.47 16.01
N ASP A 9 18.07 -8.51 16.82
CA ASP A 9 17.27 -9.64 16.40
C ASP A 9 15.81 -9.24 16.35
N ARG A 10 15.16 -9.57 15.23
CA ARG A 10 13.74 -9.32 15.09
C ARG A 10 12.93 -10.47 15.71
N PRO A 11 11.93 -10.17 16.58
CA PRO A 11 10.98 -11.16 17.06
C PRO A 11 10.30 -11.90 15.90
N VAL A 12 9.94 -13.16 16.13
CA VAL A 12 9.29 -14.02 15.14
C VAL A 12 7.92 -14.41 15.64
N ALA A 13 6.88 -14.02 14.90
CA ALA A 13 5.52 -14.49 15.13
C ALA A 13 5.44 -15.98 14.77
N ALA A 14 5.27 -16.84 15.78
CA ALA A 14 5.34 -18.29 15.60
C ALA A 14 4.19 -18.82 14.73
N ALA A 15 2.98 -18.25 14.84
CA ALA A 15 1.86 -18.72 14.02
C ALA A 15 2.02 -18.25 12.57
N ILE A 16 2.55 -17.04 12.33
CA ILE A 16 2.87 -16.57 10.97
C ILE A 16 3.95 -17.44 10.35
N LEU A 17 5.00 -17.80 11.10
CA LEU A 17 6.07 -18.67 10.59
C LEU A 17 5.50 -20.03 10.15
N ARG A 18 4.65 -20.62 10.97
CA ARG A 18 4.00 -21.89 10.65
C ARG A 18 3.08 -21.76 9.43
N ALA A 19 2.20 -20.76 9.42
CA ALA A 19 1.24 -20.56 8.34
C ALA A 19 1.93 -20.28 7.00
N THR A 20 3.01 -19.50 6.99
CA THR A 20 3.79 -19.24 5.76
C THR A 20 4.49 -20.48 5.23
N LEU A 21 5.00 -21.36 6.10
CA LEU A 21 5.53 -22.66 5.66
C LEU A 21 4.42 -23.55 5.06
N GLU A 22 3.24 -23.59 5.69
CA GLU A 22 2.08 -24.34 5.18
C GLU A 22 1.59 -23.79 3.83
N LEU A 23 1.73 -22.48 3.58
CA LEU A 23 1.47 -21.84 2.29
C LEU A 23 2.54 -22.14 1.22
N GLY A 24 3.59 -22.90 1.55
CA GLY A 24 4.61 -23.35 0.60
C GLY A 24 5.81 -22.39 0.42
N TYR A 25 5.93 -21.36 1.26
CA TYR A 25 7.12 -20.50 1.25
C TYR A 25 8.34 -21.26 1.82
N THR A 26 9.53 -20.90 1.35
CA THR A 26 10.77 -21.47 1.86
C THR A 26 11.01 -21.06 3.32
N PRO A 27 11.82 -21.82 4.10
CA PRO A 27 12.13 -21.47 5.48
C PRO A 27 12.69 -20.06 5.67
N LEU A 28 13.49 -19.57 4.72
CA LEU A 28 14.02 -18.21 4.76
C LEU A 28 12.91 -17.16 4.55
N GLN A 29 12.05 -17.36 3.55
CA GLN A 29 10.92 -16.45 3.28
C GLN A 29 9.96 -16.41 4.47
N ALA A 30 9.59 -17.57 4.99
CA ALA A 30 8.73 -17.71 6.16
C ALA A 30 9.30 -16.96 7.39
N ARG A 31 10.61 -17.08 7.63
CA ARG A 31 11.31 -16.35 8.71
C ARG A 31 11.31 -14.83 8.52
N ILE A 32 11.40 -14.34 7.28
CA ILE A 32 11.34 -12.90 6.97
C ILE A 32 9.92 -12.38 7.17
N ILE A 33 8.92 -13.08 6.64
CA ILE A 33 7.50 -12.70 6.75
C ILE A 33 7.07 -12.68 8.22
N ALA A 34 7.37 -13.74 8.97
CA ALA A 34 7.08 -13.83 10.40
C ALA A 34 7.85 -12.82 11.26
N GLY A 35 8.91 -12.22 10.74
CA GLY A 35 9.55 -11.07 11.35
C GLY A 35 8.87 -9.74 11.01
N ARG A 36 8.18 -9.62 9.88
CA ARG A 36 7.54 -8.36 9.44
C ARG A 36 6.10 -8.24 9.94
N LEU A 37 5.42 -9.36 10.09
CA LEU A 37 4.02 -9.43 10.50
C LEU A 37 3.90 -9.82 11.98
N SER A 38 2.72 -9.53 12.52
CA SER A 38 2.31 -9.88 13.87
C SER A 38 1.27 -11.00 13.86
N GLU A 39 0.98 -11.55 15.03
CA GLU A 39 -0.09 -12.56 15.17
C GLU A 39 -1.48 -12.03 14.79
N ALA A 40 -1.70 -10.70 14.87
CA ALA A 40 -2.96 -10.07 14.44
C ALA A 40 -3.17 -10.15 12.92
N ASP A 41 -2.10 -10.33 12.14
CA ASP A 41 -2.13 -10.38 10.68
C ASP A 41 -2.43 -11.79 10.15
N LEU A 42 -2.45 -12.81 11.03
CA LEU A 42 -2.58 -14.21 10.64
C LEU A 42 -3.83 -14.47 9.77
N ALA A 43 -4.96 -13.86 10.14
CA ALA A 43 -6.22 -14.03 9.40
C ALA A 43 -6.18 -13.46 7.98
N LYS A 44 -5.31 -12.47 7.73
CA LYS A 44 -5.18 -11.77 6.44
C LYS A 44 -3.93 -12.18 5.68
N LEU A 45 -3.18 -13.17 6.18
CA LEU A 45 -1.88 -13.55 5.65
C LEU A 45 -1.91 -13.85 4.14
N PRO A 46 -2.88 -14.63 3.58
CA PRO A 46 -2.92 -14.86 2.14
C PRO A 46 -3.13 -13.58 1.32
N GLU A 47 -3.94 -12.65 1.82
CA GLU A 47 -4.24 -11.37 1.15
C GLU A 47 -3.04 -10.43 1.18
N LEU A 48 -2.36 -10.33 2.33
CA LEU A 48 -1.15 -9.50 2.49
C LEU A 48 0.02 -9.95 1.60
N LEU A 49 0.04 -11.23 1.23
CA LEU A 49 1.05 -11.80 0.35
C LEU A 49 0.60 -11.90 -1.11
N ASN A 50 -0.65 -11.54 -1.40
CA ASN A 50 -1.17 -11.49 -2.76
C ASN A 50 -0.73 -10.19 -3.45
N LEU A 51 0.03 -10.32 -4.54
CA LEU A 51 0.56 -9.17 -5.30
C LEU A 51 -0.32 -8.79 -6.50
N GLN A 52 -1.52 -9.38 -6.62
CA GLN A 52 -2.45 -9.04 -7.69
C GLN A 52 -3.07 -7.66 -7.47
N LEU A 53 -3.19 -6.90 -8.56
CA LEU A 53 -3.81 -5.57 -8.54
C LEU A 53 -5.25 -5.61 -8.02
N SER A 54 -5.97 -6.70 -8.27
CA SER A 54 -7.33 -6.94 -7.76
C SER A 54 -7.42 -7.05 -6.24
N GLY A 55 -6.29 -7.23 -5.55
CA GLY A 55 -6.19 -7.22 -4.09
C GLY A 55 -6.00 -5.83 -3.49
N LEU A 56 -5.84 -4.77 -4.31
CA LEU A 56 -5.79 -3.41 -3.79
C LEU A 56 -7.17 -2.99 -3.28
N THR A 57 -7.17 -2.18 -2.21
CA THR A 57 -8.39 -1.54 -1.71
C THR A 57 -9.07 -0.76 -2.84
N PRO A 58 -10.36 -1.01 -3.13
CA PRO A 58 -11.05 -0.29 -4.20
C PRO A 58 -11.03 1.22 -3.97
N PRO A 59 -10.75 2.03 -5.01
CA PRO A 59 -10.71 3.49 -4.88
C PRO A 59 -12.07 4.08 -4.50
N ASP A 60 -13.16 3.40 -4.85
CA ASP A 60 -14.55 3.79 -4.52
C ASP A 60 -14.83 3.81 -3.00
N LEU A 61 -13.95 3.24 -2.19
CA LEU A 61 -14.03 3.28 -0.73
C LEU A 61 -13.37 4.52 -0.12
N LEU A 62 -12.70 5.34 -0.92
CA LEU A 62 -12.15 6.61 -0.46
C LEU A 62 -13.29 7.55 -0.07
N PRO A 63 -13.23 8.20 1.09
CA PRO A 63 -14.25 9.17 1.50
C PRO A 63 -14.47 10.25 0.43
N ASP A 64 -15.73 10.49 0.07
CA ASP A 64 -16.18 11.53 -0.87
C ASP A 64 -15.57 11.44 -2.30
N ILE A 65 -15.05 10.26 -2.68
CA ILE A 65 -14.41 10.07 -3.99
C ILE A 65 -15.39 10.22 -5.16
N ASP A 66 -16.64 9.85 -4.95
CA ASP A 66 -17.75 10.04 -5.89
C ASP A 66 -18.00 11.53 -6.13
N ILE A 67 -18.13 12.31 -5.05
CA ILE A 67 -18.35 13.76 -5.09
C ILE A 67 -17.18 14.45 -5.80
N ALA A 68 -15.94 14.10 -5.46
CA ALA A 68 -14.74 14.64 -6.08
C ALA A 68 -14.69 14.33 -7.59
N SER A 69 -14.98 13.09 -7.95
CA SER A 69 -15.00 12.63 -9.35
C SER A 69 -16.05 13.37 -10.17
N GLU A 70 -17.27 13.51 -9.65
CA GLU A 70 -18.35 14.25 -10.32
C GLU A 70 -18.01 15.73 -10.51
N CYS A 71 -17.38 16.36 -9.51
CA CYS A 71 -16.93 17.75 -9.60
C CYS A 71 -15.94 17.96 -10.75
N ILE A 72 -14.92 17.09 -10.85
CA ILE A 72 -13.91 17.13 -11.91
C ILE A 72 -14.55 16.88 -13.29
N VAL A 73 -15.39 15.85 -13.41
CA VAL A 73 -16.10 15.53 -14.66
C VAL A 73 -16.97 16.70 -15.11
N SER A 74 -17.66 17.37 -14.18
CA SER A 74 -18.49 18.53 -14.47
C SER A 74 -17.65 19.72 -14.97
N ALA A 75 -16.52 20.02 -14.31
CA ALA A 75 -15.61 21.08 -14.72
C ALA A 75 -15.04 20.83 -16.13
N ILE A 76 -14.65 19.59 -16.44
CA ILE A 76 -14.19 19.19 -17.77
C ILE A 76 -15.29 19.40 -18.82
N LYS A 77 -16.52 18.94 -18.56
CA LYS A 77 -17.65 19.10 -19.47
C LYS A 77 -18.00 20.56 -19.76
N GLN A 78 -17.80 21.44 -18.78
CA GLN A 78 -18.04 22.88 -18.89
C GLN A 78 -16.85 23.66 -19.47
N GLY A 79 -15.71 23.01 -19.71
CA GLY A 79 -14.50 23.68 -20.19
C GLY A 79 -13.87 24.62 -19.15
N LEU A 80 -14.08 24.36 -17.86
CA LEU A 80 -13.52 25.17 -16.79
C LEU A 80 -12.03 24.86 -16.63
N PRO A 81 -11.18 25.87 -16.33
CA PRO A 81 -9.78 25.63 -16.01
C PRO A 81 -9.67 24.85 -14.69
N ILE A 82 -8.82 23.82 -14.68
CA ILE A 82 -8.52 23.00 -13.51
C ILE A 82 -7.06 23.24 -13.13
N LEU A 83 -6.82 23.69 -11.90
CA LEU A 83 -5.49 23.82 -11.32
C LEU A 83 -5.17 22.59 -10.47
N LEU A 84 -4.09 21.89 -10.81
CA LEU A 84 -3.57 20.80 -10.01
C LEU A 84 -2.52 21.34 -9.02
N ILE A 85 -2.72 21.10 -7.73
CA ILE A 85 -1.78 21.46 -6.65
C ILE A 85 -1.39 20.16 -5.95
N SER A 86 -0.09 19.87 -5.89
CA SER A 86 0.45 18.63 -5.31
C SER A 86 1.71 18.92 -4.52
N ASP A 87 2.08 17.97 -3.65
CA ASP A 87 3.33 18.03 -2.92
C ASP A 87 4.53 17.81 -3.85
N PHE A 88 5.70 18.28 -3.41
CA PHE A 88 6.93 18.29 -4.22
C PHE A 88 7.69 16.95 -4.20
N ASP A 89 7.32 16.02 -3.32
CA ASP A 89 8.02 14.74 -3.24
C ASP A 89 7.65 13.79 -4.39
N ALA A 90 8.29 12.62 -4.40
CA ALA A 90 8.08 11.65 -5.47
C ALA A 90 6.62 11.19 -5.58
N ASP A 91 5.92 11.06 -4.45
CA ASP A 91 4.52 10.65 -4.44
C ASP A 91 3.65 11.75 -5.05
N GLY A 92 3.76 12.99 -4.55
CA GLY A 92 3.01 14.14 -5.04
C GLY A 92 3.27 14.46 -6.52
N ALA A 93 4.54 14.42 -6.95
CA ALA A 93 4.90 14.66 -8.35
C ALA A 93 4.35 13.56 -9.28
N SER A 94 4.38 12.31 -8.85
CA SER A 94 3.84 11.19 -9.64
C SER A 94 2.32 11.24 -9.73
N ALA A 95 1.62 11.53 -8.63
CA ALA A 95 0.17 11.71 -8.61
C ALA A 95 -0.27 12.88 -9.52
N HIS A 96 0.47 14.00 -9.51
CA HIS A 96 0.21 15.11 -10.40
C HIS A 96 0.30 14.71 -11.87
N ALA A 97 1.32 13.93 -12.24
CA ALA A 97 1.47 13.44 -13.60
C ALA A 97 0.31 12.51 -13.99
N VAL A 98 -0.12 11.61 -13.10
CA VAL A 98 -1.29 10.76 -13.32
C VAL A 98 -2.54 11.60 -13.59
N LEU A 99 -2.85 12.58 -12.74
CA LEU A 99 -4.05 13.42 -12.91
C LEU A 99 -4.01 14.31 -14.16
N LYS A 100 -2.82 14.70 -14.61
CA LYS A 100 -2.65 15.55 -15.80
C LYS A 100 -2.82 14.80 -17.11
N PHE A 101 -2.45 13.52 -17.14
CA PHE A 101 -2.32 12.74 -18.39
C PHE A 101 -3.28 11.55 -18.50
N ALA A 102 -4.00 11.18 -17.44
CA ALA A 102 -5.11 10.23 -17.49
C ALA A 102 -6.27 10.79 -18.33
#